data_AF-S4R598-F1
#
_entry.id   AF-S4R598-F1
#
_cell.length_a   1.000
_cell.length_b   1.000
_cell.length_c   1.000
_cell.angle_alpha   90.00
_cell.angle_beta   90.00
_cell.angle_gamma   90.00
#
_symmetry.space_group_name_H-M   'P 1'
#
loop_
_entity.id
_entity.type
_entity.pdbx_description
1 polymer ?
#
loop_
_entity_poly.entity_id
_entity_poly.type
_entity_poly.pdbx_seq_one_letter_code
_entity_poly.pdbx_strand_id
1 'polypeptide(L)' 'RTQTEMLQSVPHGAFDRLGKLQTITLINNPWNC' A
#
# COMPACT_ATOMS: atom_id res chain seq x y z
N ARG A 1 -1.10 -2.45 21.85
CA ARG A 1 -1.36 -1.34 20.89
C ARG A 1 -1.80 -2.01 19.60
N THR A 2 -3.10 -2.08 19.33
CA THR A 2 -3.63 -2.67 18.10
C THR A 2 -3.25 -1.75 16.96
N GLN A 3 -2.30 -2.15 16.13
CA GLN A 3 -2.02 -1.45 14.88
C GLN A 3 -3.28 -1.62 14.03
N THR A 4 -3.95 -0.52 13.68
CA THR A 4 -5.03 -0.57 12.70
C THR A 4 -4.46 -1.16 11.42
N GLU A 5 -5.16 -2.14 10.83
CA GLU A 5 -4.84 -2.85 9.58
C GLU A 5 -4.81 -1.93 8.33
N MET A 6 -4.59 -0.63 8.51
CA MET A 6 -4.64 0.40 7.48
C MET A 6 -3.23 0.84 7.10
N LEU A 7 -2.98 0.95 5.80
CA LEU A 7 -1.69 1.37 5.28
C LEU A 7 -1.49 2.88 5.50
N GLN A 8 -0.33 3.24 6.04
CA GLN A 8 0.09 4.65 6.19
C GLN A 8 1.18 5.04 5.18
N SER A 9 1.83 4.04 4.57
CA SER A 9 2.85 4.21 3.53
C SER A 9 2.93 2.96 2.67
N VAL A 10 3.33 3.09 1.41
CA VAL A 10 3.66 1.95 0.56
C VAL A 10 5.17 1.69 0.67
N PRO A 11 5.63 0.49 1.08
CA PRO A 11 7.04 0.17 1.12
C PRO A 11 7.70 0.33 -0.25
N HIS A 12 8.96 0.79 -0.26
CA HIS A 12 9.76 0.77 -1.49
C HIS A 12 9.80 -0.65 -2.02
N GLY A 13 9.46 -0.80 -3.29
CA GLY A 13 9.55 -2.07 -3.99
C GLY A 13 8.43 -3.06 -3.65
N ALA A 14 7.37 -2.60 -3.00
CA ALA A 14 6.17 -3.41 -2.73
C ALA A 14 5.60 -4.10 -3.98
N PHE A 15 5.89 -3.56 -5.18
CA PHE A 15 5.35 -4.05 -6.44
C PHE A 15 6.41 -4.50 -7.45
N ASP A 16 7.70 -4.52 -7.08
CA ASP A 16 8.80 -4.77 -8.03
C ASP A 16 8.75 -6.17 -8.66
N ARG A 17 8.13 -7.13 -7.97
CA ARG A 17 7.98 -8.52 -8.44
C ARG A 17 6.71 -8.73 -9.26
N LEU A 18 5.85 -7.71 -9.36
CA LEU A 18 4.63 -7.78 -10.16
C LEU A 18 4.98 -7.49 -11.61
N GLY A 19 5.25 -8.55 -12.39
CA GLY A 19 5.73 -8.42 -13.78
C GLY A 19 4.89 -7.48 -14.67
N LYS A 20 3.55 -7.59 -14.63
CA LYS A 20 2.63 -6.61 -15.22
C LYS A 20 1.48 -6.33 -14.27
N LEU A 21 1.65 -5.27 -13.49
CA LEU A 21 0.56 -4.69 -12.72
C LEU A 21 -0.25 -3.73 -13.61
N GLN A 22 -1.55 -3.95 -13.73
CA GLN A 22 -2.43 -3.06 -14.50
C GLN A 22 -3.03 -1.96 -13.62
N THR A 23 -3.70 -2.34 -12.53
CA THR A 23 -4.34 -1.39 -11.61
C THR A 23 -4.29 -1.92 -10.18
N ILE A 24 -3.97 -1.06 -9.23
CA ILE A 24 -4.20 -1.30 -7.79
C ILE A 24 -5.09 -0.18 -7.27
N THR A 25 -6.07 -0.57 -6.45
CA THR A 25 -6.95 0.36 -5.76
C THR A 25 -6.67 0.30 -4.27
N LEU A 26 -6.14 1.38 -3.69
CA LEU A 26 -5.88 1.50 -2.24
C LEU A 26 -6.78 2.58 -1.64
N ILE A 27 -8.04 2.23 -1.39
CA ILE A 27 -9.04 3.15 -0.85
C ILE A 27 -8.98 3.24 0.67
N ASN A 28 -9.40 4.38 1.21
CA ASN A 28 -9.65 4.58 2.65
C ASN A 28 -8.44 4.25 3.55
N ASN A 29 -7.23 4.51 3.05
CA ASN A 29 -6.00 4.38 3.82
C ASN A 29 -5.54 5.76 4.33
N PRO A 30 -5.18 5.91 5.61
CA PRO A 30 -4.70 7.14 6.21
C PRO A 30 -3.22 7.36 5.85
N TRP A 31 -2.95 7.73 4.61
CA TRP A 31 -1.58 7.96 4.13
C TRP A 31 -0.89 9.09 4.87
N ASN A 32 0.36 8.85 5.27
CA ASN A 32 1.25 9.90 5.71
C ASN A 32 1.90 10.52 4.45
N CYS A 33 1.43 11.70 4.06
CA CYS A 33 1.93 12.46 2.90
C CYS A 33 3.25 13.17 3.19
#